data_AF-A0A1M5GHN7-F1
#
_entry.id   AF-A0A1M5GHN7-F1
#
_cell.length_a   1.000
_cell.length_b   1.000
_cell.length_c   1.000
_cell.angle_alpha   90.00
_cell.angle_beta   90.00
_cell.angle_gamma   90.00
#
_symmetry.space_group_name_H-M   'P 1'
#
loop_
_entity.id
_entity.type
_entity.pdbx_description
1 polymer ?
#
loop_
_entity_poly.entity_id
_entity_poly.type
_entity_poly.pdbx_seq_one_letter_code
_entity_poly.pdbx_strand_id
1 'polypeptide(L)'
;MSMYTYGLLEPGCYYLIQEKQDQAVSLIKVMMESDHCMYVFHYDDQITTIWKRKTDAIYDIIECLSDAAVEAWEKHYNSSNEDVYNEEDEE
;
A
#
# COMPACT_ATOMS: atom_id res chain seq x y z
N MET A 1 -18.18 16.65 4.47
CA MET A 1 -17.31 16.00 3.46
C MET A 1 -17.24 14.54 3.83
N SER A 2 -17.72 13.66 2.96
CA SER A 2 -17.65 12.22 3.21
C SER A 2 -16.25 11.76 2.84
N MET A 3 -15.46 11.41 3.86
CA MET A 3 -14.16 10.76 3.68
C MET A 3 -14.37 9.34 3.17
N TYR A 4 -13.43 8.84 2.38
CA TYR A 4 -13.40 7.42 2.00
C TYR A 4 -13.09 6.56 3.23
N THR A 5 -13.20 5.24 3.10
CA THR A 5 -12.80 4.31 4.15
C THR A 5 -12.02 3.14 3.59
N TYR A 6 -11.26 2.47 4.44
CA TYR A 6 -10.49 1.27 4.05
C TYR A 6 -11.36 0.14 3.49
N GLY A 7 -12.66 0.10 3.84
CA GLY A 7 -13.61 -0.89 3.30
C GLY A 7 -13.93 -0.73 1.81
N LEU A 8 -13.46 0.34 1.16
CA LEU A 8 -13.58 0.53 -0.29
C LEU A 8 -12.41 -0.06 -1.09
N LEU A 9 -11.36 -0.53 -0.41
CA LEU A 9 -10.15 -1.06 -1.06
C LEU A 9 -10.27 -2.57 -1.29
N GLU A 10 -9.64 -3.05 -2.36
CA GLU A 10 -9.70 -4.46 -2.76
C GLU A 10 -8.39 -5.19 -2.40
N PRO A 11 -8.48 -6.41 -1.82
CA PRO A 11 -7.30 -7.25 -1.60
C PRO A 11 -6.52 -7.54 -2.88
N GLY A 12 -5.19 -7.53 -2.79
CA GLY A 12 -4.27 -7.73 -3.91
C GLY A 12 -3.89 -6.45 -4.64
N CYS A 13 -4.61 -5.34 -4.42
CA CYS A 13 -4.36 -4.08 -5.11
C CYS A 13 -3.41 -3.16 -4.33
N TYR A 14 -2.68 -2.34 -5.09
CA TYR A 14 -1.82 -1.27 -4.58
C TYR A 14 -2.52 0.07 -4.76
N TYR A 15 -2.52 0.89 -3.71
CA TYR A 15 -3.17 2.19 -3.71
C TYR A 15 -2.22 3.29 -3.25
N LEU A 16 -2.26 4.42 -3.95
CA LEU A 16 -1.76 5.69 -3.42
C LEU A 16 -2.88 6.36 -2.65
N ILE A 17 -2.68 6.57 -1.36
CA ILE A 17 -3.68 7.16 -0.48
C ILE A 17 -3.10 8.34 0.30
N GLN A 18 -4.00 9.21 0.76
CA GLN A 18 -3.70 10.21 1.77
C GLN A 18 -4.58 9.91 3.00
N GLU A 19 -3.95 9.54 4.12
CA GLU A 19 -4.71 9.15 5.33
C GLU A 19 -5.34 10.36 6.04
N LYS A 20 -4.66 11.50 6.06
CA LYS A 20 -5.11 12.74 6.70
C LYS A 20 -4.91 13.94 5.78
N GLN A 21 -5.74 14.95 5.96
CA GLN A 21 -5.57 16.24 5.29
C GLN A 21 -4.14 16.78 5.54
N ASP A 22 -3.48 17.23 4.48
CA ASP A 22 -2.12 17.78 4.49
C ASP A 22 -0.99 16.79 4.86
N GLN A 23 -1.28 15.49 4.98
CA GLN A 23 -0.26 14.45 5.14
C GLN A 23 0.38 14.08 3.78
N ALA A 24 1.61 13.57 3.78
CA ALA A 24 2.21 13.02 2.57
C ALA A 24 1.38 11.85 2.00
N VAL A 25 1.47 11.65 0.68
CA VAL A 25 0.89 10.50 0.01
C VAL A 25 1.69 9.25 0.35
N SER A 26 0.99 8.16 0.62
CA SER A 26 1.59 6.89 1.00
C SER A 26 1.12 5.79 0.05
N LEU A 27 2.04 4.89 -0.29
CA LEU A 27 1.71 3.68 -1.02
C LEU A 27 1.35 2.58 -0.04
N ILE A 28 0.20 1.93 -0.26
CA ILE A 28 -0.21 0.75 0.49
C ILE A 28 -0.53 -0.41 -0.45
N LYS A 29 -0.37 -1.63 0.04
CA LYS A 29 -0.90 -2.85 -0.59
C LYS A 29 -1.88 -3.50 0.37
N VAL A 30 -3.09 -3.80 -0.11
CA VAL A 30 -4.06 -4.57 0.67
C VAL A 30 -3.73 -6.04 0.54
N MET A 31 -3.39 -6.70 1.64
CA MET A 31 -3.00 -8.10 1.63
C MET A 31 -4.20 -9.03 1.80
N MET A 32 -5.08 -8.70 2.74
CA MET A 32 -6.31 -9.45 2.97
C MET A 32 -7.35 -8.61 3.69
N GLU A 33 -8.58 -9.07 3.68
CA GLU A 33 -9.66 -8.55 4.49
C GLU A 33 -10.20 -9.59 5.47
N SER A 34 -10.78 -9.10 6.57
CA SER A 34 -11.66 -9.86 7.45
C SER A 34 -13.05 -9.23 7.43
N ASP A 35 -13.98 -9.74 8.25
CA ASP A 35 -15.33 -9.20 8.38
C ASP A 35 -15.33 -7.69 8.71
N HIS A 36 -14.33 -7.22 9.45
CA HIS A 36 -14.30 -5.86 9.98
C HIS A 36 -13.01 -5.08 9.74
N CYS A 37 -11.94 -5.74 9.29
CA CYS A 37 -10.63 -5.12 9.15
C CYS A 37 -9.99 -5.43 7.80
N MET A 38 -9.04 -4.59 7.42
CA MET A 38 -8.14 -4.73 6.28
C MET A 38 -6.72 -4.88 6.83
N TYR A 39 -5.98 -5.87 6.34
CA TYR A 39 -4.55 -6.00 6.60
C TYR A 39 -3.79 -5.41 5.43
N VAL A 40 -2.96 -4.41 5.71
CA VAL A 40 -2.25 -3.63 4.68
C VAL A 40 -0.75 -3.59 4.95
N PHE A 41 0.03 -3.64 3.88
CA PHE A 41 1.43 -3.24 3.90
C PHE A 41 1.51 -1.75 3.57
N HIS A 42 2.29 -1.02 4.35
CA HIS A 42 2.53 0.40 4.16
C HIS A 42 3.99 0.60 3.78
N TYR A 43 4.22 1.19 2.62
CA TYR A 43 5.55 1.41 2.06
C TYR A 43 5.97 2.85 2.35
N ASP A 44 6.80 2.99 3.38
CA ASP A 44 7.48 4.23 3.79
C ASP A 44 8.99 3.92 3.94
N ASP A 45 9.74 4.68 4.74
CA ASP A 45 11.15 4.41 5.08
C ASP A 45 11.40 2.94 5.50
N GLN A 46 10.43 2.32 6.18
CA GLN A 46 10.39 0.89 6.45
C GLN A 46 9.02 0.33 6.07
N ILE A 47 9.01 -0.87 5.49
CA ILE A 47 7.77 -1.59 5.24
C ILE A 47 7.16 -1.97 6.58
N THR A 48 5.97 -1.47 6.84
CA THR A 48 5.22 -1.82 8.05
C THR A 48 3.94 -2.55 7.67
N THR A 49 3.51 -3.46 8.54
CA THR A 49 2.24 -4.16 8.37
C THR A 49 1.25 -3.68 9.41
N ILE A 50 0.05 -3.31 8.98
CA ILE A 50 -0.91 -2.60 9.82
C ILE A 50 -2.31 -3.19 9.61
N TRP A 51 -3.06 -3.33 10.70
CA TRP A 51 -4.50 -3.60 10.66
C TRP A 51 -5.28 -2.30 10.74
N LYS A 52 -6.20 -2.10 9.80
CA LYS A 52 -7.14 -0.97 9.77
C LYS A 52 -8.56 -1.50 9.82
N ARG A 53 -9.48 -0.83 10.50
CA ARG A 53 -10.90 -1.18 10.41
C ARG A 53 -11.42 -0.76 9.05
N LYS A 54 -12.38 -1.50 8.49
CA LYS A 54 -13.08 -1.11 7.24
C LYS A 54 -13.76 0.26 7.34
N THR A 55 -14.09 0.67 8.56
CA THR A 55 -14.70 1.96 8.88
C THR A 55 -13.68 3.07 9.17
N ASP A 56 -12.39 2.77 9.26
CA ASP A 56 -11.37 3.80 9.44
C ASP A 56 -11.35 4.69 8.20
N ALA A 57 -11.32 6.00 8.44
CA ALA A 57 -11.41 7.00 7.37
C ALA A 57 -10.07 7.12 6.63
N ILE A 58 -10.18 7.36 5.33
CA ILE A 58 -9.10 7.76 4.43
C ILE A 58 -9.49 9.13 3.90
N TYR A 59 -8.60 10.12 4.02
CA TYR A 59 -8.89 11.46 3.51
C TYR A 59 -9.11 11.45 2.00
N ASP A 60 -8.20 10.81 1.25
CA ASP A 60 -8.34 10.64 -0.20
C ASP A 60 -7.77 9.30 -0.69
N ILE A 61 -8.44 8.68 -1.66
CA ILE A 61 -7.93 7.54 -2.43
C ILE A 61 -7.55 8.10 -3.80
N ILE A 62 -6.26 8.33 -4.00
CA ILE A 62 -5.76 9.07 -5.15
C ILE A 62 -5.76 8.19 -6.39
N GLU A 63 -5.25 6.97 -6.25
CA GLU A 63 -5.08 6.05 -7.37
C GLU A 63 -5.04 4.60 -6.92
N CYS A 64 -5.69 3.71 -7.68
CA CYS A 64 -5.41 2.28 -7.67
C CYS A 64 -4.42 1.99 -8.80
N LEU A 65 -3.21 1.53 -8.46
CA LEU A 65 -2.16 1.32 -9.44
C LEU A 65 -2.46 0.10 -10.31
N SER A 66 -2.11 0.21 -11.59
CA SER A 66 -2.09 -0.93 -12.51
C SER A 66 -0.86 -1.82 -12.26
N ASP A 67 -0.94 -3.09 -12.65
CA ASP A 67 0.17 -4.04 -12.53
C ASP A 67 1.47 -3.52 -13.14
N ALA A 68 1.41 -2.87 -14.31
CA ALA A 68 2.58 -2.29 -14.97
C ALA A 68 3.21 -1.15 -14.16
N ALA A 69 2.39 -0.33 -13.49
CA ALA A 69 2.87 0.75 -12.63
C ALA A 69 3.50 0.19 -11.34
N VAL A 70 2.90 -0.87 -10.78
CA VAL A 70 3.45 -1.58 -9.62
C VAL A 70 4.80 -2.20 -9.96
N GLU A 71 4.92 -2.92 -11.09
CA GLU A 71 6.17 -3.53 -11.52
C GLU A 71 7.29 -2.49 -11.72
N ALA A 72 6.97 -1.35 -12.32
CA ALA A 72 7.91 -0.25 -12.49
C ALA A 72 8.37 0.34 -11.14
N TRP A 73 7.43 0.50 -10.20
CA TRP A 73 7.73 0.96 -8.85
C TRP A 73 8.56 -0.05 -8.06
N GLU A 74 8.22 -1.34 -8.09
CA GLU A 74 8.95 -2.42 -7.38
C GLU A 74 10.40 -2.50 -7.85
N LYS A 75 10.65 -2.40 -9.16
CA LYS A 75 12.01 -2.33 -9.71
C LYS A 75 12.80 -1.16 -9.11
N HIS A 76 12.17 0.02 -9.03
CA HIS A 76 12.82 1.19 -8.45
C HIS A 76 13.07 1.02 -6.94
N TYR A 77 12.07 0.54 -6.20
CA TYR A 77 12.13 0.34 -4.76
C TYR A 77 13.22 -0.67 -4.37
N ASN A 78 13.28 -1.82 -5.07
CA ASN A 78 14.26 -2.86 -4.81
C ASN A 78 15.68 -2.43 -5.23
N SER A 79 15.83 -1.73 -6.36
CA SER A 79 17.13 -1.18 -6.78
C SER A 79 17.68 -0.11 -5.81
N SER A 80 16.80 0.61 -5.13
CA SER A 80 17.19 1.61 -4.12
C SER A 80 17.52 0.96 -2.77
N ASN A 81 17.04 -0.26 -2.53
CA ASN A 81 17.21 -1.05 -1.31
C ASN A 81 18.19 -2.23 -1.50
N GLU A 82 19.08 -2.14 -2.49
CA GLU A 82 20.02 -3.17 -2.99
C GLU A 82 21.03 -3.74 -1.97
N ASP A 83 20.82 -3.56 -0.66
CA ASP A 83 21.57 -4.21 0.42
C ASP A 83 20.81 -5.39 1.07
N VAL A 84 19.56 -5.71 0.70
CA VAL A 84 18.73 -6.67 1.50
C VAL A 84 18.23 -7.93 0.78
N TYR A 85 18.16 -7.98 -0.56
CA TYR A 85 17.65 -9.16 -1.27
C TYR A 85 18.44 -9.50 -2.54
N ASN A 86 19.71 -9.84 -2.37
CA ASN A 86 20.54 -10.44 -3.43
C ASN A 86 20.91 -11.88 -3.05
N GLU A 87 19.90 -12.69 -2.72
CA GLU A 87 19.91 -14.16 -2.60
C GLU A 87 18.46 -14.54 -2.97
N GLU A 88 18.08 -15.26 -4.03
CA GLU A 88 18.71 -16.25 -4.89
C GLU A 88 17.94 -16.23 -6.22
N ASP A 89 18.64 -16.29 -7.35
CA ASP A 89 18.22 -17.11 -8.50
C ASP A 89 19.50 -17.33 -9.34
N GLU A 90 20.32 -18.25 -8.82
CA GLU A 90 21.34 -18.95 -9.60
C GLU A 90 20.64 -19.78 -10.68
N GLU A 91 20.94 -19.50 -11.96
CA GLU A 91 20.99 -20.53 -12.99
C GLU A 91 22.26 -20.36 -13.85
#